data_AF-A0A932D9N8-F1
#
_entry.id   AF-A0A932D9N8-F1
#
_cell.length_a   1.000
_cell.length_b   1.000
_cell.length_c   1.000
_cell.angle_alpha   90.00
_cell.angle_beta   90.00
_cell.angle_gamma   90.00
#
_symmetry.space_group_name_H-M   'P 1'
#
loop_
_entity.id
_entity.type
_entity.pdbx_description
1 polymer ?
#
loop_
_entity_poly.entity_id
_entity_poly.type
_entity_poly.pdbx_seq_one_letter_code
_entity_poly.pdbx_strand_id
1 'polypeptide(L)'
;MKTLADITARLAREMLTRPRAVLRQPQLLLLLLFVAASVAGVALLGLRCVLGQQRAHLYLVWNLFLAWVPLGFALLARRFQRAPALLLSCSLGWLLFFPNAPYLMTDLVHLHARPPVPLWADMLLLQLFIWLALLLGFASLFEMQALMKDFFGWRASWGFVLTALALGGFGVYLGRFARWNSWDVVISPLGVWADIWSRVSSPTAHPRTFGFSLLCFVVLLIAYLILYALTAVRSELLREPALAAKSDPAGGLRGMLSPRITRIDADE
;
A
#
# COMPACT_ATOMS: atom_id res chain seq x y z
N MET A 1 12.33 34.90 -16.70
CA MET A 1 12.52 33.44 -16.55
C MET A 1 12.99 33.18 -15.13
N LYS A 2 12.25 32.43 -14.31
CA LYS A 2 12.70 32.09 -12.94
C LYS A 2 13.76 30.99 -13.05
N THR A 3 14.95 31.25 -12.53
CA THR A 3 16.08 30.30 -12.53
C THR A 3 15.77 29.09 -11.64
N LEU A 4 16.35 27.92 -11.96
CA LEU A 4 16.18 26.68 -11.21
C LEU A 4 16.46 26.87 -9.70
N ALA A 5 17.39 27.77 -9.38
CA ALA A 5 17.75 28.20 -8.03
C ALA A 5 16.62 28.89 -7.25
N ASP A 6 15.74 29.65 -7.93
CA ASP A 6 14.60 30.31 -7.27
C ASP A 6 13.52 29.30 -6.92
N ILE A 7 13.35 28.27 -7.75
CA ILE A 7 12.40 27.19 -7.50
C ILE A 7 12.88 26.37 -6.30
N THR A 8 14.15 25.98 -6.24
CA THR A 8 14.71 25.24 -5.11
C THR A 8 14.71 26.05 -3.81
N ALA A 9 15.04 27.35 -3.86
CA ALA A 9 15.03 28.21 -2.68
C ALA A 9 13.62 28.51 -2.17
N ARG A 10 12.61 28.52 -3.05
CA ARG A 10 11.20 28.65 -2.66
C ARG A 10 10.67 27.35 -2.04
N LEU A 11 11.03 26.20 -2.62
CA LEU A 11 10.70 24.89 -2.08
C LEU A 11 11.33 24.66 -0.69
N ALA A 12 12.60 25.01 -0.51
CA ALA A 12 13.28 24.92 0.79
C ALA A 12 12.60 25.80 1.85
N ARG A 13 12.18 27.02 1.49
CA ARG A 13 11.43 27.91 2.40
C ARG A 13 10.03 27.39 2.73
N GLU A 14 9.32 26.76 1.80
CA GLU A 14 8.02 26.12 2.07
C GLU A 14 8.16 24.81 2.89
N MET A 15 9.32 24.17 2.86
CA MET A 15 9.63 23.01 3.70
C MET A 15 9.89 23.41 5.16
N LEU A 16 10.55 24.55 5.40
CA LEU A 16 10.98 24.97 6.74
C LEU A 16 9.91 25.75 7.54
N THR A 17 8.93 26.38 6.89
CA THR A 17 8.09 27.41 7.54
C THR A 17 6.74 26.95 8.10
N ARG A 18 6.34 25.67 7.97
CA ARG A 18 5.06 25.20 8.51
C ARG A 18 5.13 23.77 9.05
N PRO A 19 5.28 23.55 10.37
CA PRO A 19 4.96 22.28 10.98
C PRO A 19 3.43 22.19 11.11
N ARG A 20 2.71 22.12 9.99
CA ARG A 20 1.40 21.50 10.01
C ARG A 20 1.69 20.02 10.01
N ALA A 21 1.34 19.31 11.09
CA ALA A 21 1.42 17.86 11.13
C ALA A 21 0.79 17.31 9.83
N VAL A 22 1.65 16.82 8.94
CA VAL A 22 1.26 16.36 7.59
C VAL A 22 0.35 15.14 7.71
N LEU A 23 0.47 14.42 8.82
CA LEU A 23 -0.29 13.24 9.18
C LEU A 23 -1.27 13.61 10.30
N ARG A 24 -2.54 13.22 10.14
CA ARG A 24 -3.51 13.17 11.23
C ARG A 24 -3.08 12.08 12.22
N GLN A 25 -3.42 12.21 13.50
CA GLN A 25 -3.11 11.21 14.54
C GLN A 25 -3.35 9.74 14.13
N PRO A 26 -4.48 9.35 13.50
CA PRO A 26 -4.67 7.97 13.03
C PRO A 26 -3.71 7.53 11.92
N GLN A 27 -3.23 8.45 11.08
CA GLN A 27 -2.27 8.14 10.02
C GLN A 27 -0.86 7.94 10.59
N LEU A 28 -0.50 8.70 11.63
CA LEU A 28 0.75 8.49 12.36
C LEU A 28 0.75 7.13 13.07
N LEU A 29 -0.36 6.76 13.73
CA LEU A 29 -0.48 5.44 14.35
C LEU A 29 -0.32 4.33 13.31
N LEU A 30 -1.00 4.43 12.17
CA LEU A 30 -0.87 3.43 11.10
C LEU A 30 0.57 3.34 10.58
N LEU A 31 1.25 4.47 10.40
CA LEU A 31 2.65 4.51 9.99
C LEU A 31 3.56 3.83 11.03
N LEU A 32 3.37 4.12 12.31
CA LEU A 32 4.12 3.50 13.40
C LEU A 32 3.89 1.99 13.46
N LEU A 33 2.65 1.53 13.23
CA LEU A 33 2.33 0.11 13.16
C LEU A 33 3.03 -0.57 11.97
N PHE A 34 3.07 0.06 10.80
CA PHE A 34 3.82 -0.47 9.66
C PHE A 34 5.32 -0.54 9.93
N VAL A 35 5.90 0.48 10.57
CA VAL A 35 7.31 0.48 10.97
C VAL A 35 7.57 -0.64 11.97
N ALA A 36 6.75 -0.77 13.01
CA ALA A 36 6.87 -1.81 14.02
C ALA A 36 6.75 -3.22 13.40
N ALA A 37 5.77 -3.43 12.51
CA ALA A 37 5.61 -4.69 11.78
C ALA A 37 6.80 -4.99 10.86
N SER A 38 7.38 -3.97 10.21
CA SER A 38 8.59 -4.11 9.38
C SER A 38 9.78 -4.53 10.23
N VAL A 39 10.01 -3.87 11.37
CA VAL A 39 11.09 -4.20 12.30
C VAL A 39 10.92 -5.63 12.83
N ALA A 40 9.71 -6.00 13.24
CA ALA A 40 9.40 -7.36 13.69
C ALA A 40 9.65 -8.40 12.59
N GLY A 41 9.21 -8.14 11.35
CA GLY A 41 9.45 -9.03 10.21
C GLY A 41 10.94 -9.22 9.90
N VAL A 42 11.72 -8.13 9.91
CA VAL A 42 13.18 -8.20 9.71
C VAL A 42 13.86 -8.94 10.86
N ALA A 43 13.42 -8.74 12.11
CA ALA A 43 13.94 -9.47 13.26
C ALA A 43 13.65 -10.98 13.17
N LEU A 44 12.42 -11.37 12.77
CA LEU A 44 12.06 -12.77 12.54
C LEU A 44 12.89 -13.40 11.41
N LEU A 45 13.15 -12.66 10.33
CA LEU A 45 14.04 -13.12 9.26
C LEU A 45 15.48 -13.29 9.77
N GLY A 46 15.96 -12.39 10.62
CA GLY A 46 17.27 -12.51 11.29
C GLY A 46 17.35 -13.76 12.15
N LEU A 47 16.34 -14.01 12.99
CA LEU A 47 16.23 -15.23 13.79
C LEU A 47 16.24 -16.49 12.92
N ARG A 48 15.46 -16.49 11.83
CA ARG A 48 15.44 -17.58 10.86
C ARG A 48 16.80 -17.82 10.22
N CYS A 49 17.57 -16.77 9.91
CA CYS A 49 18.93 -16.90 9.37
C CYS A 49 19.90 -17.52 10.40
N VAL A 50 19.80 -17.14 11.68
CA VAL A 50 20.61 -17.69 12.77
C VAL A 50 20.28 -19.17 13.00
N LEU A 51 18.99 -19.51 13.10
CA LEU A 51 18.55 -20.90 13.32
C LEU A 51 18.87 -21.81 12.13
N GLY A 52 18.72 -21.29 10.91
CA GLY A 52 18.98 -22.04 9.68
C GLY A 52 20.44 -22.06 9.22
N GLN A 53 21.32 -21.28 9.86
CA GLN A 53 22.73 -21.10 9.46
C GLN A 53 22.91 -20.76 7.96
N GLN A 54 21.93 -20.08 7.37
CA GLN A 54 21.89 -19.78 5.94
C GLN A 54 21.19 -18.46 5.67
N ARG A 55 21.68 -17.72 4.66
CA ARG A 55 21.21 -16.38 4.26
C ARG A 55 19.98 -16.41 3.33
N ALA A 56 19.10 -17.39 3.52
CA ALA A 56 17.93 -17.52 2.66
C ALA A 56 16.90 -16.41 2.98
N HIS A 57 16.21 -15.94 1.94
CA HIS A 57 15.18 -14.88 2.03
C HIS A 57 15.66 -13.47 2.38
N LEU A 58 16.97 -13.17 2.38
CA LEU A 58 17.47 -11.80 2.60
C LEU A 58 16.94 -10.78 1.58
N TYR A 59 16.59 -11.22 0.37
CA TYR A 59 15.95 -10.39 -0.65
C TYR A 59 14.61 -9.78 -0.19
N LEU A 60 13.95 -10.37 0.82
CA LEU A 60 12.71 -9.84 1.40
C LEU A 60 12.93 -8.49 2.08
N VAL A 61 14.12 -8.23 2.64
CA VAL A 61 14.44 -6.92 3.24
C VAL A 61 14.45 -5.84 2.15
N TRP A 62 15.08 -6.15 1.02
CA TRP A 62 15.12 -5.24 -0.13
C TRP A 62 13.72 -5.05 -0.73
N ASN A 63 12.97 -6.13 -0.92
CA ASN A 63 11.62 -6.06 -1.45
C ASN A 63 10.67 -5.29 -0.52
N LEU A 64 10.81 -5.45 0.80
CA LEU A 64 10.05 -4.66 1.78
C LEU A 64 10.44 -3.18 1.72
N PHE A 65 11.72 -2.86 1.59
CA PHE A 65 12.16 -1.48 1.37
C PHE A 65 11.51 -0.87 0.12
N LEU A 66 11.47 -1.60 -1.00
CA LEU A 66 10.79 -1.14 -2.21
C LEU A 66 9.28 -0.98 -2.02
N ALA A 67 8.64 -1.82 -1.18
CA ALA A 67 7.22 -1.68 -0.85
C ALA A 67 6.89 -0.40 -0.05
N TRP A 68 7.87 0.16 0.68
CA TRP A 68 7.72 1.44 1.37
C TRP A 68 7.76 2.65 0.42
N VAL A 69 8.46 2.53 -0.72
CA VAL A 69 8.69 3.65 -1.66
C VAL A 69 7.38 4.25 -2.20
N PRO A 70 6.38 3.47 -2.66
CA PRO A 70 5.09 4.01 -3.08
C PRO A 70 4.41 4.83 -1.98
N LEU A 71 4.37 4.34 -0.75
CA LEU A 71 3.75 5.09 0.35
C LEU A 71 4.49 6.42 0.59
N GLY A 72 5.82 6.42 0.54
CA GLY A 72 6.61 7.65 0.60
C GLY A 72 6.21 8.66 -0.48
N PHE A 73 6.15 8.23 -1.75
CA PHE A 73 5.73 9.11 -2.86
C PHE A 73 4.29 9.61 -2.73
N ALA A 74 3.36 8.77 -2.26
CA ALA A 74 1.96 9.17 -2.05
C ALA A 74 1.84 10.26 -0.96
N LEU A 75 2.60 10.13 0.13
CA LEU A 75 2.64 11.14 1.18
C LEU A 75 3.29 12.45 0.70
N LEU A 76 4.35 12.37 -0.10
CA LEU A 76 4.98 13.54 -0.72
C LEU A 76 4.04 14.22 -1.73
N ALA A 77 3.34 13.46 -2.56
CA ALA A 77 2.32 13.97 -3.48
C ALA A 77 1.25 14.78 -2.71
N ARG A 78 0.77 14.25 -1.58
CA ARG A 78 -0.17 14.97 -0.72
C ARG A 78 0.43 16.23 -0.09
N ARG A 79 1.69 16.17 0.37
CA ARG A 79 2.40 17.32 0.94
C ARG A 79 2.57 18.45 -0.07
N PHE A 80 2.81 18.11 -1.33
CA PHE A 80 3.07 19.02 -2.44
C PHE A 80 1.87 19.20 -3.38
N GLN A 81 0.66 18.89 -2.93
CA GLN A 81 -0.57 18.98 -3.74
C GLN A 81 -0.84 20.36 -4.35
N ARG A 82 -0.21 21.43 -3.81
CA ARG A 82 -0.32 22.81 -4.34
C ARG A 82 0.79 23.20 -5.33
N ALA A 83 1.78 22.33 -5.53
CA ALA A 83 2.89 22.52 -6.44
C ALA A 83 2.75 21.51 -7.60
N PRO A 84 2.12 21.89 -8.73
CA PRO A 84 1.68 20.94 -9.76
C PRO A 84 2.82 20.11 -10.34
N ALA A 85 3.99 20.71 -10.55
CA ALA A 85 5.17 19.99 -11.04
C ALA A 85 5.61 18.88 -10.06
N LEU A 86 5.69 19.18 -8.75
CA LEU A 86 6.08 18.21 -7.74
C LEU A 86 5.00 17.15 -7.52
N LEU A 87 3.73 17.54 -7.54
CA LEU A 87 2.61 16.60 -7.48
C LEU A 87 2.70 15.60 -8.63
N LEU A 88 2.89 16.07 -9.86
CA LEU A 88 3.03 15.21 -11.03
C LEU A 88 4.26 14.30 -10.90
N SER A 89 5.43 14.84 -10.55
CA SER A 89 6.64 14.05 -10.35
C SER A 89 6.48 12.97 -9.27
N CYS A 90 5.88 13.30 -8.13
CA CYS A 90 5.61 12.33 -7.07
C CYS A 90 4.57 11.29 -7.51
N SER A 91 3.56 11.67 -8.30
CA SER A 91 2.54 10.75 -8.80
C SER A 91 3.10 9.77 -9.83
N LEU A 92 3.99 10.23 -10.72
CA LEU A 92 4.68 9.38 -11.67
C LEU A 92 5.67 8.45 -10.96
N GLY A 93 6.42 8.96 -9.99
CA GLY A 93 7.30 8.15 -9.13
C GLY A 93 6.51 7.10 -8.35
N TRP A 94 5.36 7.47 -7.78
CA TRP A 94 4.45 6.53 -7.15
C TRP A 94 4.04 5.40 -8.11
N LEU A 95 3.55 5.74 -9.31
CA LEU A 95 3.05 4.75 -10.27
C LEU A 95 4.16 3.81 -10.75
N LEU A 96 5.37 4.31 -10.95
CA LEU A 96 6.54 3.53 -11.35
C LEU A 96 6.95 2.50 -10.28
N PHE A 97 6.85 2.87 -9.00
CA PHE A 97 7.22 1.99 -7.89
C PHE A 97 6.05 1.17 -7.34
N PHE A 98 4.80 1.54 -7.65
CA PHE A 98 3.60 0.87 -7.17
C PHE A 98 3.62 -0.65 -7.35
N PRO A 99 4.10 -1.22 -8.49
CA PRO A 99 4.14 -2.68 -8.69
C PRO A 99 5.04 -3.43 -7.69
N ASN A 100 6.03 -2.79 -7.08
CA ASN A 100 6.95 -3.48 -6.15
C ASN A 100 6.25 -3.98 -4.88
N ALA A 101 5.22 -3.26 -4.42
CA ALA A 101 4.44 -3.68 -3.27
C ALA A 101 3.69 -5.01 -3.51
N PRO A 102 2.82 -5.14 -4.54
CA PRO A 102 2.19 -6.40 -4.87
C PRO A 102 3.15 -7.44 -5.44
N TYR A 103 4.32 -7.08 -5.97
CA TYR A 103 5.28 -8.04 -6.52
C TYR A 103 5.67 -9.14 -5.53
N LEU A 104 5.80 -8.84 -4.23
CA LEU A 104 6.13 -9.84 -3.20
C LEU A 104 5.19 -11.04 -3.19
N MET A 105 3.92 -10.89 -3.60
CA MET A 105 2.97 -12.01 -3.62
C MET A 105 3.44 -13.14 -4.55
N THR A 106 4.29 -12.82 -5.53
CA THR A 106 4.85 -13.77 -6.50
C THR A 106 6.08 -14.50 -5.97
N ASP A 107 6.71 -14.01 -4.90
CA ASP A 107 7.91 -14.62 -4.32
C ASP A 107 7.62 -15.94 -3.60
N LEU A 108 6.34 -16.29 -3.40
CA LEU A 108 5.91 -17.63 -2.94
C LEU A 108 6.41 -18.75 -3.87
N VAL A 109 6.68 -18.44 -5.14
CA VAL A 109 7.29 -19.41 -6.08
C VAL A 109 8.70 -19.83 -5.63
N HIS A 110 9.35 -19.11 -4.72
CA HIS A 110 10.64 -19.47 -4.14
C HIS A 110 10.55 -20.28 -2.83
N LEU A 111 9.34 -20.63 -2.38
CA LEU A 111 9.10 -21.41 -1.17
C LEU A 111 9.41 -22.90 -1.42
N HIS A 112 10.42 -23.41 -0.73
CA HIS A 112 10.83 -24.82 -0.78
C HIS A 112 11.44 -25.19 0.59
N ALA A 113 11.44 -26.47 0.95
CA ALA A 113 11.97 -26.91 2.23
C ALA A 113 13.48 -26.64 2.32
N ARG A 114 13.92 -26.00 3.41
CA ARG A 114 15.33 -25.69 3.68
C ARG A 114 15.69 -26.05 5.13
N PRO A 115 15.89 -27.35 5.45
CA PRO A 115 16.31 -27.78 6.78
C PRO A 115 17.56 -27.02 7.25
N PRO A 116 17.73 -26.78 8.57
CA PRO A 116 16.95 -27.33 9.67
C PRO A 116 15.64 -26.58 9.99
N VAL A 117 15.40 -25.41 9.37
CA VAL A 117 14.18 -24.63 9.61
C VAL A 117 13.00 -25.31 8.91
N PRO A 118 11.87 -25.53 9.60
CA PRO A 118 10.72 -26.20 8.99
C PRO A 118 10.04 -25.31 7.95
N LEU A 119 9.51 -25.93 6.89
CA LEU A 119 8.88 -25.24 5.76
C LEU A 119 7.76 -24.28 6.16
N TRP A 120 6.97 -24.65 7.18
CA TRP A 120 5.86 -23.81 7.65
C TRP A 120 6.35 -22.48 8.24
N ALA A 121 7.55 -22.44 8.83
CA ALA A 121 8.12 -21.21 9.36
C ALA A 121 8.50 -20.24 8.22
N ASP A 122 9.11 -20.76 7.14
CA ASP A 122 9.42 -19.98 5.94
C ASP A 122 8.14 -19.50 5.23
N MET A 123 7.08 -20.32 5.22
CA MET A 123 5.77 -19.94 4.69
C MET A 123 5.14 -18.78 5.48
N LEU A 124 5.08 -18.87 6.81
CA LEU A 124 4.53 -17.81 7.67
C LEU A 124 5.36 -16.52 7.57
N LEU A 125 6.69 -16.65 7.52
CA LEU A 125 7.59 -15.51 7.32
C LEU A 125 7.32 -14.82 5.99
N LEU A 126 7.28 -15.56 4.88
CA LEU A 126 6.95 -14.97 3.57
C LEU A 126 5.58 -14.31 3.57
N GLN A 127 4.57 -14.98 4.15
CA GLN A 127 3.22 -14.46 4.21
C GLN A 127 3.13 -13.14 5.00
N LEU A 128 3.89 -13.00 6.09
CA LEU A 128 4.01 -11.74 6.85
C LEU A 128 4.53 -10.61 5.97
N PHE A 129 5.62 -10.83 5.22
CA PHE A 129 6.19 -9.83 4.32
C PHE A 129 5.23 -9.47 3.18
N ILE A 130 4.54 -10.47 2.61
CA ILE A 130 3.55 -10.26 1.56
C ILE A 130 2.39 -9.39 2.05
N TRP A 131 1.81 -9.72 3.21
CA TRP A 131 0.73 -8.91 3.79
C TRP A 131 1.18 -7.49 4.08
N LEU A 132 2.37 -7.32 4.67
CA LEU A 132 2.91 -6.01 4.97
C LEU A 132 3.12 -5.17 3.71
N ALA A 133 3.72 -5.75 2.66
CA ALA A 133 3.94 -5.06 1.40
C ALA A 133 2.62 -4.70 0.69
N LEU A 134 1.64 -5.61 0.66
CA LEU A 134 0.32 -5.35 0.09
C LEU A 134 -0.40 -4.22 0.84
N LEU A 135 -0.38 -4.24 2.18
CA LEU A 135 -1.01 -3.19 3.00
C LEU A 135 -0.34 -1.83 2.80
N LEU A 136 1.00 -1.78 2.69
CA LEU A 136 1.73 -0.55 2.31
C LEU A 136 1.32 -0.05 0.92
N GLY A 137 1.22 -0.96 -0.05
CA GLY A 137 0.76 -0.67 -1.41
C GLY A 137 -0.66 -0.10 -1.41
N PHE A 138 -1.60 -0.74 -0.73
CA PHE A 138 -2.98 -0.26 -0.64
C PHE A 138 -3.12 1.03 0.16
N ALA A 139 -2.35 1.22 1.23
CA ALA A 139 -2.30 2.50 1.94
C ALA A 139 -1.83 3.62 1.00
N SER A 140 -0.82 3.37 0.17
CA SER A 140 -0.36 4.33 -0.84
C SER A 140 -1.42 4.63 -1.90
N LEU A 141 -2.13 3.60 -2.39
CA LEU A 141 -3.21 3.75 -3.37
C LEU A 141 -4.39 4.52 -2.81
N PHE A 142 -4.76 4.27 -1.55
CA PHE A 142 -5.82 4.99 -0.86
C PHE A 142 -5.51 6.49 -0.77
N GLU A 143 -4.26 6.83 -0.45
CA GLU A 143 -3.81 8.22 -0.40
C GLU A 143 -3.86 8.91 -1.78
N MET A 144 -3.44 8.20 -2.83
CA MET A 144 -3.53 8.71 -4.20
C MET A 144 -4.98 8.81 -4.69
N GLN A 145 -5.84 7.87 -4.34
CA GLN A 145 -7.28 7.93 -4.65
C GLN A 145 -7.92 9.13 -3.95
N ALA A 146 -7.57 9.40 -2.69
CA ALA A 146 -8.08 10.55 -1.96
C ALA A 146 -7.70 11.87 -2.65
N LEU A 147 -6.43 12.02 -3.06
CA LEU A 147 -6.01 13.18 -3.86
C LEU A 147 -6.80 13.29 -5.16
N MET A 148 -6.93 12.20 -5.91
CA MET A 148 -7.68 12.19 -7.17
C MET A 148 -9.15 12.58 -6.98
N LYS A 149 -9.75 12.13 -5.87
CA LYS A 149 -11.12 12.49 -5.48
C LYS A 149 -11.24 13.97 -5.13
N ASP A 150 -10.27 14.54 -4.42
CA ASP A 150 -10.26 15.95 -4.03
C ASP A 150 -10.14 16.88 -5.24
N PHE A 151 -9.36 16.50 -6.26
CA PHE A 151 -9.18 17.30 -7.48
C PHE A 151 -10.24 17.09 -8.56
N PHE A 152 -10.67 15.84 -8.79
CA PHE A 152 -11.46 15.46 -9.97
C PHE A 152 -12.76 14.71 -9.62
N GLY A 153 -13.05 14.51 -8.34
CA GLY A 153 -14.29 13.87 -7.87
C GLY A 153 -14.25 12.34 -7.86
N TRP A 154 -15.36 11.76 -7.39
CA TRP A 154 -15.41 10.33 -7.03
C TRP A 154 -15.24 9.39 -8.23
N ARG A 155 -15.89 9.67 -9.38
CA ARG A 155 -15.83 8.83 -10.58
C ARG A 155 -14.41 8.73 -11.12
N ALA A 156 -13.74 9.88 -11.26
CA ALA A 156 -12.36 9.95 -11.72
C ALA A 156 -11.41 9.22 -10.76
N SER A 157 -11.65 9.30 -9.45
CA SER A 157 -10.84 8.59 -8.46
C SER A 157 -10.92 7.07 -8.59
N TRP A 158 -12.09 6.51 -8.93
CA TRP A 158 -12.23 5.08 -9.17
C TRP A 158 -11.66 4.66 -10.52
N GLY A 159 -11.84 5.47 -11.57
CA GLY A 159 -11.16 5.25 -12.84
C GLY A 159 -9.64 5.16 -12.65
N PHE A 160 -9.08 6.08 -11.87
CA PHE A 160 -7.66 6.06 -11.48
C PHE A 160 -7.27 4.78 -10.74
N VAL A 161 -8.06 4.33 -9.75
CA VAL A 161 -7.80 3.06 -9.05
C VAL A 161 -7.77 1.88 -10.03
N LEU A 162 -8.76 1.76 -10.91
CA LEU A 162 -8.82 0.68 -11.89
C LEU A 162 -7.59 0.69 -12.81
N THR A 163 -7.21 1.86 -13.32
CA THR A 163 -6.01 2.01 -14.16
C THR A 163 -4.74 1.68 -13.38
N ALA A 164 -4.58 2.19 -12.16
CA ALA A 164 -3.39 1.95 -11.34
C ALA A 164 -3.24 0.47 -10.97
N LEU A 165 -4.33 -0.23 -10.66
CA LEU A 165 -4.32 -1.65 -10.38
C LEU A 165 -3.98 -2.48 -11.62
N ALA A 166 -4.49 -2.09 -12.80
CA ALA A 166 -4.19 -2.77 -14.06
C ALA A 166 -2.72 -2.60 -14.44
N LEU A 167 -2.20 -1.37 -14.35
CA LEU A 167 -0.78 -1.07 -14.56
C LEU A 167 0.10 -1.74 -13.49
N GLY A 168 -0.37 -1.80 -12.24
CA GLY A 168 0.28 -2.52 -11.15
C GLY A 168 0.43 -4.00 -11.46
N GLY A 169 -0.65 -4.68 -11.88
CA GLY A 169 -0.64 -6.08 -12.30
C GLY A 169 0.31 -6.34 -13.48
N PHE A 170 0.31 -5.45 -14.48
CA PHE A 170 1.27 -5.50 -15.58
C PHE A 170 2.72 -5.27 -15.13
N GLY A 171 2.95 -4.34 -14.21
CA GLY A 171 4.28 -4.11 -13.64
C GLY A 171 4.81 -5.31 -12.86
N VAL A 172 3.94 -6.03 -12.13
CA VAL A 172 4.31 -7.29 -11.47
C VAL A 172 4.76 -8.33 -12.50
N TYR A 173 4.05 -8.44 -13.64
CA TYR A 173 4.46 -9.31 -14.74
C TYR A 173 5.86 -8.94 -15.26
N LEU A 174 6.11 -7.64 -15.52
CA LEU A 174 7.39 -7.16 -16.03
C LEU A 174 8.53 -7.47 -15.04
N GLY A 175 8.32 -7.23 -13.75
CA GLY A 175 9.31 -7.60 -12.74
C GLY A 175 9.58 -9.10 -12.69
N ARG A 176 8.52 -9.92 -12.78
CA ARG A 176 8.64 -11.36 -12.49
C ARG A 176 9.18 -12.16 -13.67
N PHE A 177 8.73 -11.83 -14.87
CA PHE A 177 9.03 -12.62 -16.07
C PHE A 177 9.96 -11.91 -17.03
N ALA A 178 9.83 -10.60 -17.19
CA ALA A 178 10.75 -9.81 -18.01
C ALA A 178 11.99 -9.33 -17.23
N ARG A 179 11.99 -9.48 -15.90
CA ARG A 179 13.09 -9.12 -14.97
C ARG A 179 13.46 -7.63 -15.00
N TRP A 180 12.49 -6.77 -15.32
CA TRP A 180 12.65 -5.32 -15.26
C TRP A 180 12.38 -4.80 -13.85
N ASN A 181 13.26 -3.93 -13.35
CA ASN A 181 13.09 -3.20 -12.11
C ASN A 181 12.63 -1.76 -12.39
N SER A 182 12.06 -1.10 -11.38
CA SER A 182 11.60 0.29 -11.50
C SER A 182 12.70 1.28 -11.92
N TRP A 183 13.97 1.03 -11.56
CA TRP A 183 15.09 1.89 -11.96
C TRP A 183 15.59 1.64 -13.40
N ASP A 184 15.23 0.51 -14.01
CA ASP A 184 15.65 0.20 -15.39
C ASP A 184 14.95 1.12 -16.41
N VAL A 185 13.81 1.71 -16.05
CA VAL A 185 13.16 2.77 -16.84
C VAL A 185 14.06 3.99 -17.00
N VAL A 186 14.94 4.25 -16.03
CA VAL A 186 15.88 5.38 -16.08
C VAL A 186 17.20 4.97 -16.73
N ILE A 187 17.70 3.77 -16.43
CA ILE A 187 19.01 3.29 -16.90
C ILE A 187 18.95 2.78 -18.34
N SER A 188 17.84 2.16 -18.75
CA SER A 188 17.66 1.54 -20.07
C SER A 188 16.24 1.78 -20.61
N PRO A 189 15.84 3.05 -20.81
CA PRO A 189 14.47 3.40 -21.21
C PRO A 189 14.06 2.73 -22.52
N LEU A 190 14.95 2.69 -23.52
CA LEU A 190 14.66 2.10 -24.82
C LEU A 190 14.43 0.58 -24.74
N GLY A 191 15.17 -0.12 -23.87
CA GLY A 191 15.01 -1.57 -23.68
C GLY A 191 13.66 -1.91 -23.05
N VAL A 192 13.29 -1.19 -21.98
CA VAL A 192 11.98 -1.34 -21.34
C VAL A 192 10.87 -1.02 -22.33
N TRP A 193 11.00 0.07 -23.10
CA TRP A 193 9.97 0.44 -24.07
C TRP A 193 9.85 -0.56 -25.22
N ALA A 194 10.96 -1.07 -25.76
CA ALA A 194 10.90 -2.09 -26.82
C ALA A 194 10.18 -3.36 -26.35
N ASP A 195 10.42 -3.79 -25.12
CA ASP A 195 9.78 -4.98 -24.55
C ASP A 195 8.29 -4.75 -24.27
N ILE A 196 7.90 -3.59 -23.71
CA ILE A 196 6.49 -3.24 -23.54
C ILE A 196 5.79 -3.14 -24.91
N TRP A 197 6.40 -2.47 -25.88
CA TRP A 197 5.83 -2.26 -27.20
C TRP A 197 5.58 -3.59 -27.91
N SER A 198 6.55 -4.51 -27.92
CA SER A 198 6.40 -5.82 -28.58
C SER A 198 5.23 -6.64 -28.02
N ARG A 199 4.98 -6.56 -26.71
CA ARG A 199 3.88 -7.24 -26.02
C ARG A 199 2.52 -6.63 -26.35
N VAL A 200 2.47 -5.29 -26.43
CA VAL A 200 1.23 -4.55 -26.73
C VAL A 200 0.88 -4.64 -28.22
N SER A 201 1.87 -4.60 -29.12
CA SER A 201 1.66 -4.71 -30.57
C SER A 201 1.32 -6.12 -31.02
N SER A 202 1.63 -7.15 -30.22
CA SER A 202 1.35 -8.55 -30.56
C SER A 202 0.73 -9.33 -29.39
N PRO A 203 -0.52 -9.02 -29.00
CA PRO A 203 -1.15 -9.61 -27.81
C PRO A 203 -1.32 -11.12 -27.88
N THR A 204 -1.65 -11.64 -29.08
CA THR A 204 -1.83 -13.08 -29.33
C THR A 204 -0.53 -13.87 -29.21
N ALA A 205 0.62 -13.23 -29.42
CA ALA A 205 1.93 -13.86 -29.22
C ALA A 205 2.35 -13.89 -27.73
N HIS A 206 1.67 -13.13 -26.86
CA HIS A 206 2.05 -12.95 -25.46
C HIS A 206 0.90 -13.25 -24.49
N PRO A 207 0.18 -14.38 -24.62
CA PRO A 207 -1.02 -14.67 -23.82
C PRO A 207 -0.73 -14.72 -22.31
N ARG A 208 0.47 -15.17 -21.93
CA ARG A 208 0.91 -15.20 -20.53
C ARG A 208 0.97 -13.80 -19.90
N THR A 209 1.38 -12.78 -20.67
CA THR A 209 1.47 -11.40 -20.20
C THR A 209 0.11 -10.91 -19.75
N PHE A 210 -0.90 -11.04 -20.61
CA PHE A 210 -2.24 -10.54 -20.34
C PHE A 210 -2.96 -11.38 -19.30
N GLY A 211 -2.87 -12.72 -19.38
CA GLY A 211 -3.51 -13.61 -18.42
C GLY A 211 -3.01 -13.40 -16.99
N PHE A 212 -1.69 -13.32 -16.80
CA PHE A 212 -1.10 -13.07 -15.48
C PHE A 212 -1.41 -11.65 -14.96
N SER A 213 -1.30 -10.64 -15.82
CA SER A 213 -1.57 -9.24 -15.43
C SER A 213 -3.04 -9.04 -15.05
N LEU A 214 -3.96 -9.68 -15.78
CA LEU A 214 -5.39 -9.68 -15.48
C LEU A 214 -5.69 -10.37 -14.15
N LEU A 215 -5.07 -11.53 -13.89
CA LEU A 215 -5.24 -12.23 -12.62
C LEU A 215 -4.74 -11.37 -11.44
N CYS A 216 -3.56 -10.75 -11.59
CA CYS A 216 -3.04 -9.82 -10.59
C CYS A 216 -3.98 -8.64 -10.38
N PHE A 217 -4.49 -8.04 -11.46
CA PHE A 217 -5.47 -6.96 -11.38
C PHE A 217 -6.71 -7.37 -10.58
N VAL A 218 -7.31 -8.53 -10.88
CA VAL A 218 -8.51 -9.02 -10.19
C VAL A 218 -8.23 -9.25 -8.70
N VAL A 219 -7.13 -9.91 -8.35
CA VAL A 219 -6.74 -10.16 -6.96
C VAL A 219 -6.54 -8.85 -6.20
N LEU A 220 -5.81 -7.90 -6.79
CA LEU A 220 -5.56 -6.60 -6.17
C LEU A 220 -6.84 -5.76 -6.04
N LEU A 221 -7.73 -5.83 -7.04
CA LEU A 221 -9.01 -5.14 -7.01
C LEU A 221 -9.91 -5.69 -5.90
N ILE A 222 -10.04 -7.00 -5.78
CA ILE A 222 -10.83 -7.64 -4.72
C ILE A 222 -10.29 -7.24 -3.34
N ALA A 223 -8.97 -7.36 -3.14
CA ALA A 223 -8.34 -6.97 -1.88
C ALA A 223 -8.54 -5.50 -1.56
N TYR A 224 -8.40 -4.60 -2.55
CA TYR A 224 -8.63 -3.18 -2.37
C TYR A 224 -10.10 -2.86 -2.03
N LEU A 225 -11.06 -3.48 -2.70
CA LEU A 225 -12.49 -3.31 -2.43
C LEU A 225 -12.85 -3.75 -1.02
N ILE A 226 -12.32 -4.88 -0.54
CA ILE A 226 -12.52 -5.35 0.84
C ILE A 226 -11.99 -4.31 1.83
N LEU A 227 -10.75 -3.85 1.66
CA LEU A 227 -10.16 -2.84 2.55
C LEU A 227 -10.95 -1.53 2.51
N TYR A 228 -11.37 -1.08 1.33
CA TYR A 228 -12.17 0.12 1.17
C TYR A 228 -13.53 -0.02 1.89
N ALA A 229 -14.21 -1.16 1.73
CA ALA A 229 -15.48 -1.44 2.42
C ALA A 229 -15.33 -1.45 3.95
N LEU A 230 -14.24 -2.02 4.48
CA LEU A 230 -13.94 -1.98 5.92
C LEU A 230 -13.80 -0.55 6.45
N THR A 231 -13.26 0.39 5.65
CA THR A 231 -13.21 1.81 6.07
C THR A 231 -14.60 2.45 6.14
N ALA A 232 -15.52 2.04 5.26
CA ALA A 232 -16.91 2.50 5.28
C ALA A 232 -17.65 1.95 6.50
N VAL A 233 -17.52 0.65 6.78
CA VAL A 233 -18.10 0.00 7.98
C VAL A 233 -17.61 0.69 9.26
N ARG A 234 -16.31 0.96 9.38
CA ARG A 234 -15.74 1.71 10.52
C ARG A 234 -16.38 3.09 10.66
N SER A 235 -16.62 3.78 9.55
CA SER A 235 -17.22 5.12 9.58
C SER A 235 -18.64 5.11 10.11
N GLU A 236 -19.40 4.04 9.85
CA GLU A 236 -20.76 3.87 10.36
C GLU A 236 -20.78 3.51 11.85
N LEU A 237 -19.92 2.58 12.27
CA LEU A 237 -19.77 2.19 13.69
C LEU A 237 -19.40 3.38 14.60
N LEU A 238 -18.65 4.36 14.07
CA LEU A 238 -18.29 5.57 14.81
C LEU A 238 -19.39 6.65 14.79
N ARG A 239 -20.38 6.56 13.88
CA ARG A 239 -21.48 7.53 13.77
C ARG A 239 -22.60 7.27 14.76
N GLU A 240 -23.00 6.02 14.95
CA GLU A 240 -24.10 5.64 15.86
C GLU A 240 -23.93 6.19 17.30
N PRO A 241 -22.80 5.95 18.00
CA PRO A 241 -22.62 6.48 19.36
C PRO A 241 -22.53 8.02 19.40
N ALA A 242 -22.03 8.66 18.34
CA ALA A 242 -21.94 10.11 18.26
C ALA A 242 -23.32 10.77 18.09
N LEU A 243 -24.24 10.13 17.35
CA LEU A 243 -25.63 10.59 17.22
C LEU A 243 -26.38 10.38 18.54
N ALA A 244 -26.22 9.21 19.18
CA ALA A 244 -26.83 8.91 20.47
C ALA A 244 -26.40 9.88 21.59
N ALA A 245 -25.10 10.20 21.67
CA ALA A 245 -24.57 11.16 22.63
C ALA A 245 -25.05 12.61 22.38
N LYS A 246 -25.37 12.94 21.13
CA LYS A 246 -25.88 14.27 20.75
C LYS A 246 -27.39 14.42 20.96
N SER A 247 -28.15 13.31 20.92
CA SER A 247 -29.59 13.29 21.19
C SER A 247 -29.96 13.25 22.68
N ASP A 248 -29.03 12.89 23.58
CA ASP A 248 -29.26 12.89 25.03
C ASP A 248 -28.05 13.44 25.82
N PRO A 249 -27.88 14.78 25.89
CA PRO A 249 -26.78 15.39 26.62
C PRO A 249 -26.90 15.28 28.15
N ALA A 250 -28.02 14.81 28.70
CA ALA A 250 -28.31 14.78 30.14
C ALA A 250 -28.46 13.36 30.75
N GLY A 251 -28.75 12.32 29.95
CA GLY A 251 -28.95 10.94 30.43
C GLY A 251 -27.71 10.05 30.45
N GLY A 252 -26.59 10.49 29.86
CA GLY A 252 -25.35 9.69 29.72
C GLY A 252 -24.71 9.22 31.04
N LEU A 253 -25.00 9.87 32.16
CA LEU A 253 -24.50 9.47 33.49
C LEU A 253 -25.40 8.42 34.19
N ARG A 254 -26.65 8.22 33.75
CA ARG A 254 -27.58 7.27 34.38
C ARG A 254 -27.54 5.87 33.76
N GLY A 255 -27.11 5.73 32.50
CA GLY A 255 -27.08 4.43 31.80
C GLY A 255 -25.86 3.54 32.08
N MET A 256 -24.74 4.11 32.54
CA MET A 256 -23.48 3.35 32.75
C MET A 256 -23.39 2.61 34.10
N LEU A 257 -24.34 2.83 35.02
CA LEU A 257 -24.28 2.26 36.38
C LEU A 257 -25.43 1.31 36.74
N SER A 258 -26.29 0.89 35.81
CA SER A 258 -27.26 -0.17 36.13
C SER A 258 -26.71 -1.55 35.75
N PRO A 259 -26.40 -2.45 36.70
CA PRO A 259 -26.20 -3.84 36.36
C PRO A 259 -27.56 -4.38 35.91
N ARG A 260 -27.66 -4.83 34.65
CA ARG A 260 -28.80 -5.63 34.19
C ARG A 260 -28.78 -6.96 34.95
N ILE A 261 -29.46 -7.01 36.08
CA ILE A 261 -29.88 -8.28 36.68
C ILE A 261 -31.08 -8.74 35.86
N THR A 262 -30.84 -9.64 34.92
CA THR A 262 -31.88 -10.39 34.21
C THR A 262 -32.63 -11.26 35.21
N ARG A 263 -33.89 -10.92 35.48
CA ARG A 263 -34.88 -11.86 36.02
C ARG A 263 -35.05 -13.01 35.02
N ILE A 264 -34.80 -14.22 35.48
CA ILE A 264 -35.24 -15.45 34.81
C ILE A 264 -36.66 -15.67 35.34
N ASP A 265 -37.65 -15.53 34.46
CA ASP A 265 -39.01 -15.98 34.71
C ASP A 265 -39.01 -17.51 34.75
N ALA A 266 -39.52 -18.07 35.84
CA ALA A 266 -39.83 -19.48 35.98
C ALA A 266 -41.34 -19.63 35.82
N ASP A 267 -41.77 -20.16 34.68
CA ASP A 267 -43.09 -20.76 34.50
C ASP A 267 -42.92 -22.29 34.61
N GLU A 268 -43.36 -22.84 35.75
CA GLU A 268 -43.93 -24.19 35.92
C GLU A 268 -45.30 -24.03 36.58
#